data_AF-A0A5J4L7S6-F1
#
_entry.id   AF-A0A5J4L7S6-F1
#
_cell.length_a   1.000
_cell.length_b   1.000
_cell.length_c   1.000
_cell.angle_alpha   90.00
_cell.angle_beta   90.00
_cell.angle_gamma   90.00
#
_symmetry.space_group_name_H-M   'P 1'
#
loop_
_entity.id
_entity.type
_entity.pdbx_description
1 polymer ?
#
loop_
_entity_poly.entity_id
_entity_poly.type
_entity_poly.pdbx_seq_one_letter_code
_entity_poly.pdbx_strand_id
1 'polypeptide(L)'
;MSTPTIPMSAADRAAHEAASFVRVSPEISRAVARYEVAALRVEELAGLDARHMTGAQFDSLALAQDTMAESRQVLEQAGLLHLVDAGSAVTR
;
A
#
# COMPACT_ATOMS: atom_id res chain seq x y z
N MET A 1 23.72 -26.91 -21.40
CA MET A 1 22.30 -26.60 -21.66
C MET A 1 22.20 -25.10 -21.86
N SER A 2 22.09 -24.64 -23.11
CA SER A 2 21.99 -23.21 -23.41
C SER A 2 20.53 -22.79 -23.27
N THR A 3 20.26 -21.88 -22.35
CA THR A 3 18.93 -21.26 -22.22
C THR A 3 18.62 -20.49 -23.50
N PRO A 4 17.46 -20.70 -24.15
CA PRO A 4 17.06 -19.87 -25.26
C PRO A 4 16.81 -18.46 -24.72
N THR A 5 17.70 -17.51 -25.08
CA THR A 5 17.43 -16.09 -24.92
C THR A 5 16.31 -15.74 -25.87
N ILE A 6 15.06 -15.76 -25.39
CA ILE A 6 13.92 -15.26 -26.15
C ILE A 6 14.17 -13.76 -26.34
N PRO A 7 14.35 -13.27 -27.58
CA PRO A 7 14.52 -11.85 -27.81
C PRO A 7 13.23 -11.13 -27.39
N MET A 8 13.32 -10.24 -26.40
CA MET A 8 12.17 -9.42 -25.97
C MET A 8 11.55 -8.73 -27.18
N SER A 9 10.22 -8.86 -27.31
CA SER A 9 9.51 -8.20 -28.40
C SER A 9 9.61 -6.68 -28.25
N ALA A 10 9.27 -5.95 -29.32
CA ALA A 10 9.18 -4.49 -29.24
C ALA A 10 8.16 -4.04 -28.18
N ALA A 11 7.07 -4.79 -28.01
CA ALA A 11 6.07 -4.54 -26.98
C ALA A 11 6.63 -4.78 -25.58
N ASP A 12 7.39 -5.87 -25.37
CA ASP A 12 8.01 -6.16 -24.07
C ASP A 12 9.05 -5.11 -23.68
N ARG A 13 9.82 -4.60 -24.65
CA ARG A 13 10.74 -3.47 -24.41
C ARG A 13 10.00 -2.20 -24.05
N ALA A 14 8.95 -1.83 -24.79
CA ALA A 14 8.17 -0.63 -24.49
C ALA A 14 7.47 -0.73 -23.13
N ALA A 15 6.95 -1.91 -22.76
CA ALA A 15 6.37 -2.16 -21.45
C ALA A 15 7.43 -2.10 -20.34
N HIS A 16 8.61 -2.68 -20.57
CA HIS A 16 9.73 -2.62 -19.63
C HIS A 16 10.26 -1.19 -19.47
N GLU A 17 10.38 -0.43 -20.55
CA GLU A 17 10.83 0.96 -20.54
C GLU A 17 9.81 1.86 -19.83
N ALA A 18 8.51 1.69 -20.11
CA ALA A 18 7.42 2.34 -19.39
C ALA A 18 7.41 2.00 -17.89
N ALA A 19 7.65 0.73 -17.54
CA ALA A 19 7.74 0.28 -16.15
C ALA A 19 9.03 0.76 -15.45
N SER A 20 10.13 0.95 -16.19
CA SER A 20 11.42 1.41 -15.66
C SER A 20 11.35 2.83 -15.08
N PHE A 21 10.40 3.65 -15.57
CA PHE A 21 10.11 4.98 -15.04
C PHE A 21 9.15 4.98 -13.85
N VAL A 22 8.54 3.84 -13.50
CA VAL A 22 7.76 3.69 -12.25
C VAL A 22 8.73 3.47 -11.08
N ARG A 23 9.67 4.41 -10.89
CA ARG A 23 10.40 4.53 -9.63
C ARG A 23 9.51 5.31 -8.69
N VAL A 24 8.71 4.57 -7.93
CA VAL A 24 8.01 5.10 -6.76
C VAL A 24 9.06 5.80 -5.89
N SER A 25 8.87 7.09 -5.59
CA SER A 25 9.82 7.82 -4.76
C SER A 25 9.91 7.17 -3.38
N PRO A 26 11.04 7.28 -2.66
CA PRO A 26 11.16 6.72 -1.32
C PRO A 26 10.06 7.20 -0.36
N GLU A 27 9.56 8.42 -0.58
CA GLU A 27 8.44 8.99 0.16
C GLU A 27 7.13 8.22 -0.09
N ILE A 28 6.81 7.93 -1.35
CA ILE A 28 5.60 7.16 -1.68
C ILE A 28 5.72 5.73 -1.18
N SER A 29 6.87 5.07 -1.34
CA SER A 29 7.08 3.73 -0.80
C SER A 29 6.90 3.69 0.72
N ARG A 30 7.36 4.74 1.42
CA ARG A 30 7.16 4.88 2.86
C ARG A 30 5.69 5.13 3.22
N ALA A 31 4.96 5.93 2.43
CA ALA A 31 3.53 6.18 2.64
C ALA A 31 2.72 4.89 2.48
N VAL A 32 2.98 4.09 1.44
CA VAL A 32 2.33 2.78 1.25
C VAL A 32 2.61 1.86 2.44
N ALA A 33 3.88 1.68 2.83
CA ALA A 33 4.23 0.81 3.94
C ALA A 33 3.60 1.25 5.27
N ARG A 34 3.56 2.57 5.54
CA ARG A 34 2.89 3.11 6.73
C ARG A 34 1.39 2.87 6.71
N TYR A 35 0.75 3.06 5.55
CA TYR A 35 -0.66 2.78 5.37
C TYR A 35 -0.97 1.31 5.66
N GLU A 36 -0.23 0.38 5.06
CA GLU A 36 -0.43 -1.08 5.24
C GLU A 36 -0.30 -1.51 6.70
N VAL A 37 0.76 -1.07 7.39
CA VAL A 37 0.96 -1.40 8.81
C VAL A 37 -0.16 -0.83 9.67
N ALA A 38 -0.60 0.40 9.39
CA ALA A 38 -1.69 1.03 10.12
C ALA A 38 -3.04 0.35 9.84
N ALA A 39 -3.31 -0.05 8.60
CA ALA A 39 -4.51 -0.78 8.21
C ALA A 39 -4.60 -2.13 8.93
N LEU A 40 -3.51 -2.90 8.96
CA LEU A 40 -3.43 -4.15 9.74
C LEU A 40 -3.73 -3.90 11.22
N ARG A 41 -3.19 -2.81 11.79
CA ARG A 41 -3.45 -2.47 13.19
C ARG A 41 -4.90 -2.10 13.46
N VAL A 42 -5.55 -1.41 12.52
CA VAL A 42 -6.99 -1.12 12.58
C VAL A 42 -7.79 -2.41 12.52
N GLU A 43 -7.47 -3.33 11.60
CA GLU A 43 -8.16 -4.64 11.49
C GLU A 43 -8.04 -5.46 12.78
N GLU A 44 -6.84 -5.54 13.37
CA GLU A 44 -6.59 -6.23 14.63
C GLU A 44 -7.43 -5.68 15.79
N LEU A 45 -7.55 -4.34 15.88
CA LEU A 45 -8.20 -3.67 17.00
C LEU A 45 -9.72 -3.50 16.79
N ALA A 46 -10.17 -3.32 15.55
CA ALA A 46 -11.60 -3.21 15.21
C ALA A 46 -12.35 -4.53 15.44
N GLY A 47 -11.65 -5.67 15.42
CA GLY A 47 -12.21 -6.96 15.79
C GLY A 47 -12.43 -7.15 17.30
N LEU A 48 -11.93 -6.26 18.15
CA LEU A 48 -12.11 -6.35 19.60
C LEU A 48 -13.46 -5.73 20.03
N ASP A 49 -14.11 -6.34 21.02
CA ASP A 49 -15.22 -5.68 21.71
C ASP A 49 -14.67 -4.44 22.41
N ALA A 50 -15.21 -3.26 22.07
CA ALA A 50 -14.77 -1.98 22.62
C ALA A 50 -14.80 -1.94 24.16
N ARG A 51 -15.65 -2.74 24.82
CA ARG A 51 -15.73 -2.85 26.29
C ARG A 51 -14.52 -3.55 26.91
N HIS A 52 -13.76 -4.29 26.11
CA HIS A 52 -12.55 -5.00 26.51
C HIS A 52 -11.27 -4.32 26.00
N MET A 53 -11.38 -3.20 25.28
CA MET A 53 -10.21 -2.42 24.89
C MET A 53 -9.64 -1.67 26.10
N THR A 54 -8.34 -1.84 26.29
CA THR A 54 -7.54 -0.99 27.19
C THR A 54 -7.39 0.41 26.59
N GLY A 55 -7.10 1.41 27.43
CA GLY A 55 -6.82 2.77 26.96
C GLY A 55 -5.70 2.82 25.92
N ALA A 56 -4.61 2.08 26.14
CA ALA A 56 -3.50 2.00 25.18
C ALA A 56 -3.90 1.38 23.82
N GLN A 57 -4.84 0.43 23.81
CA GLN A 57 -5.38 -0.10 22.55
C GLN A 57 -6.27 0.93 21.85
N PHE A 58 -7.04 1.72 22.60
CA PHE A 58 -7.83 2.80 22.03
C PHE A 58 -6.93 3.88 21.40
N ASP A 59 -5.90 4.31 22.12
CA ASP A 59 -4.91 5.27 21.61
C ASP A 59 -4.17 4.71 20.38
N SER A 60 -3.83 3.41 20.40
CA SER A 60 -3.21 2.74 19.26
C SER A 60 -4.14 2.68 18.04
N LEU A 61 -5.45 2.53 18.23
CA LEU A 61 -6.43 2.54 17.16
C LEU A 61 -6.55 3.94 16.54
N ALA A 62 -6.65 4.97 17.38
CA ALA A 62 -6.69 6.36 16.92
C ALA A 62 -5.43 6.72 16.12
N LEU A 63 -4.25 6.39 16.64
CA LEU A 63 -2.98 6.64 15.96
C LEU A 63 -2.87 5.91 14.61
N ALA A 64 -3.41 4.68 14.53
CA ALA A 64 -3.42 3.92 13.28
C ALA A 64 -4.35 4.58 12.25
N GLN A 65 -5.55 5.01 12.65
CA GLN A 65 -6.48 5.73 11.78
C GLN A 65 -5.88 7.05 11.25
N ASP A 66 -5.24 7.83 12.12
CA ASP A 66 -4.54 9.06 11.73
C ASP A 66 -3.40 8.77 10.75
N THR A 67 -2.60 7.73 11.01
CA THR A 67 -1.51 7.31 10.11
C THR A 67 -2.03 6.87 8.74
N MET A 68 -3.17 6.19 8.67
CA MET A 68 -3.82 5.85 7.40
C MET A 68 -4.27 7.11 6.66
N ALA A 69 -4.87 8.08 7.36
CA ALA A 69 -5.32 9.34 6.76
C ALA A 69 -4.15 10.16 6.19
N GLU A 70 -3.08 10.34 6.98
CA GLU A 70 -1.86 11.03 6.54
C GLU A 70 -1.23 10.37 5.32
N SER A 71 -1.08 9.04 5.36
CA SER A 71 -0.47 8.27 4.27
C SER A 71 -1.32 8.35 3.01
N ARG A 72 -2.65 8.27 3.15
CA ARG A 72 -3.59 8.45 2.03
C ARG A 72 -3.46 9.83 1.41
N GLN A 73 -3.33 10.88 2.21
CA GLN A 73 -3.17 12.25 1.72
C GLN A 73 -1.88 12.40 0.88
N VAL A 74 -0.76 11.82 1.32
CA VAL A 74 0.49 11.82 0.54
C VAL A 74 0.29 11.12 -0.80
N LEU A 75 -0.38 9.97 -0.80
CA LEU A 75 -0.66 9.21 -2.04
C LEU A 75 -1.63 9.94 -2.96
N GLU A 76 -2.64 10.63 -2.42
CA GLU A 76 -3.59 11.45 -3.17
C GLU A 76 -2.90 12.61 -3.88
N GLN A 77 -2.03 13.33 -3.15
CA GLN A 77 -1.24 14.42 -3.72
C GLN A 77 -0.32 13.96 -4.86
N ALA A 78 0.14 12.71 -4.80
CA ALA A 78 0.95 12.09 -5.84
C ALA A 78 0.12 11.45 -6.99
N GLY A 79 -1.21 11.37 -6.87
CA GLY A 79 -2.07 10.67 -7.82
C GLY A 79 -1.95 9.14 -7.76
N LEU A 80 -1.48 8.59 -6.65
CA LEU A 80 -1.11 7.18 -6.47
C LEU A 80 -2.02 6.44 -5.46
N LEU A 81 -3.27 6.89 -5.28
CA LEU A 81 -4.25 6.22 -4.40
C LEU A 81 -4.51 4.75 -4.76
N HIS A 82 -4.35 4.40 -6.03
CA HIS A 82 -4.49 3.02 -6.51
C HIS A 82 -3.53 2.04 -5.84
N LEU A 83 -2.44 2.52 -5.23
CA LEU A 83 -1.50 1.69 -4.49
C LEU A 83 -2.07 1.14 -3.17
N VAL A 84 -3.10 1.79 -2.61
CA VAL A 84 -3.73 1.38 -1.34
C VAL A 84 -5.20 0.99 -1.48
N ASP A 85 -5.89 1.44 -2.54
CA ASP A 85 -7.29 1.05 -2.81
C ASP A 85 -7.44 -0.37 -3.42
N ALA A 86 -6.34 -0.97 -3.91
CA ALA A 86 -6.38 -2.28 -4.58
C ALA A 86 -6.88 -3.44 -3.70
N GLY A 87 -6.91 -3.28 -2.37
CA GLY A 87 -7.53 -4.22 -1.44
C GLY A 87 -9.05 -4.39 -1.61
N SER A 88 -9.75 -3.44 -2.26
CA SER A 88 -11.21 -3.53 -2.49
C SER A 88 -11.61 -4.33 -3.74
N ALA A 89 -10.66 -4.74 -4.60
CA ALA A 89 -10.97 -5.39 -5.88
C ALA A 89 -10.96 -6.93 -5.84
N VAL A 90 -10.57 -7.56 -4.73
CA VAL A 90 -10.38 -9.02 -4.60
C VAL A 90 -11.55 -9.70 -3.83
N THR A 91 -12.78 -9.20 -3.97
CA THR A 91 -13.97 -9.88 -3.43
C THR A 91 -15.18 -9.82 -4.37
N ARG A 92 -14.99 -10.22 -5.63
CA ARG A 92 -16.11 -10.57 -6.51
C ARG A 92 -16.10 -12.04 -6.89
#